data_AF-A0A2H5YXN3-F1
#
_entry.id   AF-A0A2H5YXN3-F1
#
_cell.length_a   1.000
_cell.length_b   1.000
_cell.length_c   1.000
_cell.angle_alpha   90.00
_cell.angle_beta   90.00
_cell.angle_gamma   90.00
#
_symmetry.space_group_name_H-M   'P 1'
#
loop_
_entity.id
_entity.type
_entity.pdbx_description
1 polymer ?
#
loop_
_entity_poly.entity_id
_entity_poly.type
_entity_poly.pdbx_seq_one_letter_code
_entity_poly.pdbx_strand_id
1 'polypeptide(L)'
;MVEVLRQDFVRTAYAKGLSDRQVIVRHVLKNGLIPPITILGPMFAAIGTGSPFVEKIFRVPGMGRFFVDSLIARDYPMIMAVILIYGAFLAVMNIVVDILYGIVDPRIRLA
;
A
#
# COMPACT_ATOMS: atom_id res chain seq x y z
N MET A 1 -15.71 -0.60 -3.72
CA MET A 1 -16.76 0.46 -3.68
C MET A 1 -18.15 -0.08 -3.99
N VAL A 2 -18.35 -0.87 -5.06
CA VAL A 2 -19.68 -1.41 -5.42
C VAL A 2 -20.28 -2.33 -4.33
N GLU A 3 -19.46 -3.17 -3.68
CA GLU A 3 -19.89 -3.97 -2.51
C GLU A 3 -20.43 -3.10 -1.36
N VAL A 4 -19.76 -1.97 -1.07
CA VAL A 4 -20.08 -1.08 0.05
C VAL A 4 -21.41 -0.37 -0.19
N LEU A 5 -21.72 -0.03 -1.44
CA LEU A 5 -23.00 0.56 -1.85
C LEU A 5 -24.20 -0.37 -1.62
N ARG A 6 -23.99 -1.70 -1.58
CA ARG A 6 -25.05 -2.69 -1.35
C ARG A 6 -25.29 -2.99 0.13
N GLN A 7 -24.51 -2.41 1.05
CA GLN A 7 -24.66 -2.67 2.48
C GLN A 7 -25.87 -1.95 3.08
N ASP A 8 -26.47 -2.56 4.10
CA ASP A 8 -27.73 -2.09 4.72
C ASP A 8 -27.59 -0.73 5.40
N PHE A 9 -26.39 -0.35 5.84
CA PHE A 9 -26.13 0.99 6.39
C PHE A 9 -26.28 2.09 5.32
N VAL A 10 -25.97 1.80 4.05
CA VAL A 10 -26.14 2.74 2.93
C VAL A 10 -27.62 2.86 2.59
N ARG A 11 -28.37 1.75 2.55
CA ARG A 11 -29.84 1.75 2.37
C ARG A 11 -30.54 2.55 3.47
N THR A 12 -30.07 2.42 4.70
CA THR A 12 -30.60 3.17 5.85
C THR A 12 -30.29 4.67 5.73
N ALA A 13 -29.13 5.04 5.20
CA ALA A 13 -28.78 6.44 4.95
C ALA A 13 -29.69 7.08 3.88
N TYR A 14 -30.02 6.34 2.82
CA TYR A 14 -31.01 6.77 1.82
C TYR A 14 -32.42 6.87 2.42
N ALA A 15 -32.84 5.90 3.24
CA ALA A 15 -34.15 5.92 3.91
C ALA A 15 -34.30 7.11 4.89
N LYS A 16 -33.19 7.65 5.41
CA LYS A 16 -33.15 8.87 6.23
C LYS A 16 -33.23 10.18 5.42
N GLY A 17 -33.32 10.11 4.09
CA GLY A 17 -33.43 11.29 3.22
C GLY A 17 -32.12 12.05 2.99
N LEU A 18 -30.97 11.43 3.25
CA LEU A 18 -29.67 12.04 2.96
C LEU A 18 -29.46 12.17 1.44
N SER A 19 -28.90 13.30 1.00
CA SER A 19 -28.54 13.52 -0.39
C SER A 19 -27.46 12.55 -0.88
N ASP A 20 -27.49 12.15 -2.15
CA ASP A 20 -26.52 11.23 -2.76
C ASP A 20 -25.07 11.62 -2.47
N ARG A 21 -24.74 12.91 -2.54
CA ARG A 21 -23.40 13.43 -2.20
C ARG A 21 -23.00 13.14 -0.75
N GLN A 22 -23.91 13.30 0.20
CA GLN A 22 -23.63 13.03 1.62
C GLN A 22 -23.49 11.53 1.90
N VAL A 23 -24.27 10.68 1.23
CA VAL A 23 -24.14 9.23 1.34
C VAL A 23 -22.80 8.78 0.76
N ILE A 24 -22.44 9.26 -0.43
CA ILE A 24 -21.18 8.91 -1.09
C ILE A 24 -19.97 9.35 -0.26
N VAL A 25 -19.89 10.62 0.12
CA VAL A 25 -18.71 11.17 0.83
C VAL A 25 -18.58 10.61 2.25
N ARG A 26 -19.68 10.51 3.00
CA ARG A 26 -19.62 10.21 4.44
C ARG A 26 -19.75 8.73 4.76
N HIS A 27 -20.45 7.95 3.92
CA HIS A 27 -20.79 6.55 4.21
C HIS A 27 -20.08 5.56 3.27
N VAL A 28 -19.99 5.87 1.97
CA VAL A 28 -19.41 4.95 0.97
C VAL A 28 -17.90 5.14 0.81
N LEU A 29 -17.42 6.38 0.70
CA LEU A 29 -15.99 6.68 0.48
C LEU A 29 -15.12 6.22 1.66
N LYS A 30 -15.54 6.53 2.89
CA LYS A 30 -14.76 6.17 4.08
C LYS A 30 -14.57 4.65 4.22
N ASN A 31 -15.63 3.87 4.02
CA ASN A 31 -15.56 2.40 4.12
C ASN A 31 -15.02 1.75 2.84
N GLY A 32 -15.15 2.41 1.68
CA GLY A 32 -14.70 1.91 0.39
C GLY A 32 -13.22 2.17 0.08
N LEU A 33 -12.58 3.12 0.78
CA LEU A 33 -11.16 3.44 0.64
C LEU A 33 -10.24 2.58 1.50
N ILE A 34 -10.78 1.85 2.49
CA ILE A 34 -10.00 0.95 3.35
C ILE A 34 -9.26 -0.10 2.46
N PRO A 35 -9.90 -0.92 1.62
CA PRO A 35 -9.16 -1.95 0.87
C PRO A 35 -8.10 -1.42 -0.12
N PRO A 36 -8.37 -0.37 -0.93
CA PRO A 36 -7.37 0.19 -1.82
C PRO A 36 -6.12 0.70 -1.09
N ILE A 37 -6.29 1.38 0.05
CA ILE A 37 -5.16 1.89 0.83
C ILE A 37 -4.28 0.74 1.35
N THR A 38 -4.85 -0.46 1.57
CA THR A 38 -4.12 -1.61 2.17
C THR A 38 -3.16 -2.17 1.17
N ILE A 39 -3.61 -2.19 -0.08
CA ILE A 39 -2.91 -2.84 -1.15
C ILE A 39 -1.92 -1.86 -1.79
N LEU A 40 -2.26 -0.57 -1.83
CA LEU A 40 -1.39 0.48 -2.39
C LEU A 40 -0.03 0.52 -1.68
N GLY A 41 0.01 0.39 -0.35
CA GLY A 41 1.25 0.39 0.42
C GLY A 41 2.28 -0.65 -0.02
N PRO A 42 1.96 -1.94 0.15
CA PRO A 42 2.78 -3.04 -0.33
C PRO A 42 3.05 -2.98 -1.83
N MET A 43 2.10 -2.50 -2.65
CA MET A 43 2.33 -2.33 -4.09
C MET A 43 3.38 -1.26 -4.39
N PHE A 44 3.32 -0.10 -3.73
CA PHE A 44 4.35 0.94 -3.87
C PHE A 44 5.72 0.46 -3.40
N ALA A 45 5.77 -0.25 -2.27
CA ALA A 45 6.99 -0.89 -1.79
C ALA A 45 7.52 -1.93 -2.79
N ALA A 46 6.65 -2.75 -3.38
CA ALA A 46 7.01 -3.76 -4.37
C ALA A 46 7.52 -3.14 -5.69
N ILE A 47 6.94 -2.00 -6.11
CA ILE A 47 7.43 -1.25 -7.28
C ILE A 47 8.76 -0.57 -6.98
N GLY A 48 8.94 0.03 -5.80
CA GLY A 48 10.20 0.67 -5.40
C GLY A 48 11.33 -0.33 -5.13
N THR A 49 10.98 -1.54 -4.69
CA THR A 49 11.87 -2.71 -4.66
C THR A 49 11.94 -3.40 -6.04
N GLY A 50 11.33 -2.79 -7.06
CA GLY A 50 11.08 -3.31 -8.39
C GLY A 50 12.23 -4.16 -8.90
N SER A 51 11.86 -5.37 -9.32
CA SER A 51 12.70 -6.49 -9.74
C SER A 51 14.15 -6.09 -10.10
N PRO A 52 15.15 -6.49 -9.30
CA PRO A 52 16.57 -6.29 -9.58
C PRO A 52 16.97 -6.69 -11.01
N PHE A 53 16.27 -7.70 -11.55
CA PHE A 53 16.46 -8.20 -12.91
C PHE A 53 15.97 -7.21 -13.98
N VAL A 54 14.85 -6.52 -13.76
CA VAL A 54 14.32 -5.52 -14.68
C VAL A 54 15.26 -4.32 -14.76
N GLU A 55 15.74 -3.83 -13.63
CA GLU A 55 16.72 -2.73 -13.62
C GLU A 55 18.01 -3.08 -14.40
N LYS A 56 18.49 -4.33 -14.23
CA LYS A 56 19.67 -4.81 -14.95
C LYS A 56 19.43 -4.93 -16.46
N ILE A 57 18.31 -5.51 -16.88
CA ILE A 57 17.99 -5.75 -18.30
C ILE A 57 17.77 -4.43 -19.04
N PHE A 58 17.02 -3.50 -18.44
CA PHE A 58 16.68 -2.21 -19.05
C PHE A 58 17.73 -1.12 -18.77
N ARG A 59 18.84 -1.45 -18.09
CA ARG A 59 19.93 -0.53 -17.72
C ARG A 59 19.44 0.72 -16.97
N VAL A 60 18.36 0.57 -16.19
CA VAL A 60 17.82 1.63 -15.35
C VAL A 60 18.78 1.82 -14.16
N PRO A 61 19.21 3.05 -13.84
CA PRO A 61 20.07 3.30 -12.69
C PRO A 61 19.29 3.08 -11.39
N GLY A 62 19.51 1.95 -10.73
CA GLY A 62 18.86 1.58 -9.47
C GLY A 62 19.72 0.68 -8.59
N MET A 63 19.28 0.51 -7.33
CA MET A 63 19.99 -0.29 -6.34
C MET A 63 19.92 -1.80 -6.61
N GLY A 64 18.94 -2.25 -7.40
CA GLY A 64 18.74 -3.66 -7.74
C GLY A 64 19.85 -4.18 -8.65
N ARG A 65 20.54 -3.32 -9.39
CA ARG A 65 21.73 -3.71 -10.14
C ARG A 65 22.84 -4.27 -9.23
N PHE A 66 23.05 -3.69 -8.04
CA PHE A 66 24.05 -4.20 -7.09
C PHE A 66 23.70 -5.60 -6.62
N PHE A 67 22.42 -5.90 -6.42
CA PHE A 67 21.99 -7.25 -6.07
C PHE A 67 22.34 -8.28 -7.16
N VAL A 68 22.09 -7.95 -8.43
CA VAL A 68 22.41 -8.87 -9.55
C VAL A 68 23.92 -9.02 -9.76
N ASP A 69 24.67 -7.92 -9.68
CA ASP A 69 26.13 -7.94 -9.85
C ASP A 69 26.80 -8.72 -8.70
N SER A 70 26.32 -8.57 -7.47
CA SER A 70 26.81 -9.32 -6.31
C SER A 70 26.44 -10.80 -6.32
N LEU A 71 25.31 -11.18 -6.93
CA LEU A 71 24.98 -12.59 -7.16
C LEU A 71 25.99 -13.27 -8.09
N ILE A 72 26.39 -12.58 -9.16
CA ILE A 72 27.39 -13.09 -10.11
C ILE A 72 28.78 -13.14 -9.45
N ALA A 73 29.15 -12.09 -8.71
CA ALA A 73 30.42 -12.01 -7.98
C ALA A 73 30.47 -12.89 -6.70
N ARG A 74 29.34 -13.50 -6.31
CA ARG A 74 29.17 -14.23 -5.04
C ARG A 74 29.53 -13.40 -3.80
N ASP A 75 29.27 -12.10 -3.86
CA ASP A 75 29.47 -11.18 -2.75
C ASP A 75 28.26 -11.22 -1.81
N TYR A 76 28.27 -12.21 -0.90
CA TYR A 76 27.21 -12.39 0.08
C TYR A 76 27.01 -11.18 1.02
N PRO A 77 28.06 -10.51 1.54
CA PRO A 77 27.90 -9.28 2.32
C PRO A 77 27.09 -8.20 1.59
N MET A 78 27.40 -7.96 0.32
CA MET A 78 26.68 -6.95 -0.48
C MET A 78 25.22 -7.35 -0.73
N ILE A 79 24.96 -8.64 -0.99
CA ILE A 79 23.59 -9.16 -1.12
C ILE A 79 22.78 -8.92 0.18
N MET A 80 23.35 -9.25 1.33
CA MET A 80 22.69 -9.07 2.62
C MET A 80 22.40 -7.59 2.91
N ALA A 81 23.35 -6.71 2.60
CA ALA A 81 23.17 -5.27 2.78
C ALA A 81 22.01 -4.72 1.92
N VAL A 82 21.95 -5.11 0.64
CA VAL A 82 20.88 -4.67 -0.27
C VAL A 82 19.51 -5.20 0.15
N ILE A 83 19.43 -6.48 0.55
CA ILE A 83 18.18 -7.06 1.09
C ILE A 83 17.73 -6.32 2.35
N LEU A 84 18.64 -6.01 3.26
CA LEU A 84 18.32 -5.29 4.50
C LEU A 84 17.75 -3.90 4.22
N ILE A 85 18.35 -3.16 3.27
CA ILE A 85 17.87 -1.83 2.86
C ILE A 85 16.47 -1.92 2.26
N TYR A 86 16.21 -2.88 1.36
CA TYR A 86 14.88 -3.07 0.80
C TYR A 86 13.85 -3.49 1.85
N GLY A 87 14.22 -4.38 2.77
CA GLY A 87 13.35 -4.78 3.89
C GLY A 87 13.00 -3.60 4.80
N ALA A 88 13.99 -2.76 5.13
CA ALA A 88 13.78 -1.55 5.91
C ALA A 88 12.86 -0.56 5.18
N PHE A 89 13.05 -0.37 3.87
CA PHE A 89 12.19 0.47 3.05
C PHE A 89 10.74 -0.03 3.04
N LEU A 90 10.54 -1.34 2.86
CA LEU A 90 9.22 -1.97 2.91
C LEU A 90 8.57 -1.79 4.29
N ALA A 91 9.32 -1.96 5.37
CA ALA A 91 8.83 -1.74 6.73
C ALA A 91 8.38 -0.28 6.93
N VAL A 92 9.18 0.70 6.47
CA VAL A 92 8.80 2.13 6.53
C VAL A 92 7.52 2.40 5.73
N MET A 93 7.39 1.83 4.53
CA MET A 93 6.18 2.00 3.72
C MET A 93 4.94 1.38 4.38
N ASN A 94 5.08 0.21 5.00
CA ASN A 94 3.98 -0.39 5.78
C ASN A 94 3.58 0.49 6.96
N ILE A 95 4.54 1.07 7.70
CA ILE A 95 4.23 2.00 8.79
C ILE A 95 3.49 3.24 8.28
N VAL A 96 3.90 3.80 7.13
CA VAL A 96 3.19 4.93 6.51
C VAL A 96 1.74 4.55 6.18
N VAL A 97 1.53 3.34 5.69
CA VAL A 97 0.21 2.81 5.36
C VAL A 97 -0.62 2.61 6.61
N ASP A 98 -0.06 2.07 7.68
CA ASP A 98 -0.72 1.90 8.98
C ASP A 98 -1.11 3.26 9.61
N ILE A 99 -0.29 4.30 9.41
CA ILE A 99 -0.63 5.67 9.84
C ILE A 99 -1.79 6.22 8.99
N LEU A 100 -1.73 6.05 7.66
CA LEU A 100 -2.82 6.45 6.76
C LEU A 100 -4.12 5.72 7.12
N TYR A 101 -4.03 4.46 7.54
CA TYR A 101 -5.14 3.71 8.12
C TYR A 101 -5.76 4.39 9.33
N GLY A 102 -4.94 4.74 10.32
CA GLY A 102 -5.41 5.41 11.53
C GLY A 102 -6.09 6.76 11.26
N ILE A 103 -5.67 7.47 10.21
CA ILE A 103 -6.28 8.75 9.80
C ILE A 103 -7.62 8.52 9.08
N VAL A 104 -7.68 7.55 8.18
CA VAL A 104 -8.87 7.27 7.37
C VAL A 104 -9.96 6.57 8.19
N ASP A 105 -9.59 5.69 9.12
CA ASP A 105 -10.52 4.98 9.99
C ASP A 105 -10.31 5.26 11.49
N PRO A 106 -10.95 6.32 12.04
CA PRO A 106 -10.96 6.60 13.47
C PRO A 106 -11.73 5.57 14.32
N ARG A 107 -12.31 4.49 13.76
CA ARG A 107 -12.93 3.41 14.57
C ARG A 107 -11.92 2.45 15.19
N ILE A 108 -10.68 2.41 14.70
CA ILE A 108 -9.61 1.56 15.26
C ILE A 108 -9.10 2.11 16.60
N ARG A 109 -9.48 3.36 16.96
CA ARG A 109 -8.97 4.07 18.14
C ARG A 109 -9.81 3.89 19.42
N LEU A 110 -10.54 2.78 19.55
CA LEU A 110 -11.30 2.46 20.76
C LEU A 110 -10.83 1.13 21.37
N ALA A 111 -9.74 1.23 22.13
CA ALA A 111 -9.55 0.54 23.39
C ALA A 111 -8.70 1.45 24.29
#